data_AF-A0A225UU14-F1
#
_entry.id   AF-A0A225UU14-F1
#
_cell.length_a   1.000
_cell.length_b   1.000
_cell.length_c   1.000
_cell.angle_alpha   90.00
_cell.angle_beta   90.00
_cell.angle_gamma   90.00
#
_symmetry.space_group_name_H-M   'P 1'
#
loop_
_entity.id
_entity.type
_entity.pdbx_description
1 polymer ?
#
loop_
_entity_poly.entity_id
_entity_poly.type
_entity_poly.pdbx_seq_one_letter_code
_entity_poly.pdbx_strand_id
1 'polypeptide(L)'
;MAVSYHFKLQVLQYLDGHTMEETISHFYLGLLRGQIRSKKRVCYASKDSRALAEAKCAVGLSRHHRDRPRGLGTSLPIAAEEWVNDLRSDGVPVTYVMLKLQALELYAETALPTGAFTASWSWRKHFLRRHRLSIRRRTREGKKTPEDASERLEDFSTKVLSKMKELKI
;
A
#
# COMPACT_ATOMS: atom_id res chain seq x y z
N MET A 1 15.82 -15.14 -1.26
CA MET A 1 14.72 -14.42 -1.94
C MET A 1 13.45 -14.54 -1.12
N ALA A 2 12.66 -13.46 -1.01
CA ALA A 2 11.38 -13.49 -0.29
C ALA A 2 10.31 -14.18 -1.17
N VAL A 3 9.40 -14.92 -0.55
CA VAL A 3 8.43 -15.79 -1.24
C VAL A 3 7.00 -15.29 -0.94
N SER A 4 6.09 -15.39 -1.91
CA SER A 4 4.72 -14.89 -1.80
C SER A 4 3.91 -15.63 -0.73
N TYR A 5 2.87 -15.00 -0.18
CA TYR A 5 1.95 -15.66 0.76
C TYR A 5 1.24 -16.84 0.12
N HIS A 6 0.86 -16.74 -1.15
CA HIS A 6 0.30 -17.85 -1.92
C HIS A 6 1.20 -19.08 -1.90
N PHE A 7 2.47 -18.92 -2.29
CA PHE A 7 3.39 -20.04 -2.35
C PHE A 7 3.71 -20.59 -0.95
N LYS A 8 3.84 -19.72 0.06
CA LYS A 8 3.98 -20.17 1.45
C LYS A 8 2.80 -21.06 1.88
N LEU A 9 1.56 -20.69 1.54
CA LEU A 9 0.40 -21.52 1.84
C LEU A 9 0.43 -22.85 1.11
N GLN A 10 0.77 -22.88 -0.17
CA GLN A 10 0.91 -24.14 -0.92
C GLN A 10 1.92 -25.09 -0.26
N VAL A 11 3.06 -24.55 0.16
CA VAL A 11 4.09 -25.32 0.89
C VAL A 11 3.54 -25.84 2.22
N LEU A 12 2.82 -25.02 2.98
CA LEU A 12 2.26 -25.41 4.27
C LEU A 12 1.14 -26.45 4.14
N GLN A 13 0.24 -26.30 3.17
CA GLN A 13 -0.82 -27.26 2.88
C GLN A 13 -0.27 -28.64 2.51
N TYR A 14 0.80 -28.67 1.71
CA TYR A 14 1.47 -29.93 1.38
C TYR A 14 2.15 -30.54 2.63
N LEU A 15 2.78 -29.71 3.45
CA LEU A 15 3.48 -30.12 4.67
C LEU A 15 2.53 -30.67 5.76
N ASP A 16 1.23 -30.40 5.68
CA ASP A 16 0.25 -30.97 6.63
C ASP A 16 0.13 -32.50 6.48
N GLY A 17 0.42 -33.05 5.29
CA GLY A 17 0.37 -34.49 5.01
C GLY A 17 1.73 -35.14 4.77
N HIS A 18 2.82 -34.39 4.85
CA HIS A 18 4.16 -34.87 4.48
C HIS A 18 5.22 -34.43 5.48
N THR A 19 6.39 -35.08 5.42
CA THR A 19 7.54 -34.66 6.21
C THR A 19 8.17 -33.37 5.67
N MET A 20 8.99 -32.73 6.49
CA MET A 20 9.72 -31.52 6.09
C MET A 20 10.71 -31.83 4.95
N GLU A 21 11.30 -33.02 4.96
CA GLU A 21 12.24 -33.53 3.97
C GLU A 21 11.57 -33.73 2.61
N GLU A 22 10.40 -34.36 2.59
CA GLU A 22 9.59 -34.54 1.38
C GLU A 22 9.12 -33.20 0.83
N THR A 23 8.65 -32.31 1.70
CA THR A 23 8.19 -30.97 1.32
C THR A 23 9.31 -30.16 0.67
N ILE A 24 10.52 -30.19 1.23
CA ILE A 24 11.65 -29.47 0.62
C ILE A 24 12.05 -30.08 -0.71
N SER A 25 12.07 -31.41 -0.79
CA SER A 25 12.37 -32.11 -2.04
C SER A 25 11.35 -31.78 -3.12
N HIS A 26 10.07 -31.64 -2.76
CA HIS A 26 8.99 -31.30 -3.68
C HIS A 26 9.07 -29.84 -4.19
N PHE A 27 9.19 -28.86 -3.29
CA PHE A 27 9.11 -27.43 -3.66
C PHE A 27 10.45 -26.76 -3.98
N TYR A 28 11.57 -27.34 -3.56
CA TYR A 28 12.90 -26.74 -3.70
C TYR A 28 13.92 -27.77 -4.21
N LEU A 29 13.78 -28.13 -5.49
CA LEU A 29 14.67 -29.06 -6.19
C LEU A 29 16.10 -28.50 -6.36
N GLY A 30 17.09 -29.38 -6.33
CA GLY A 30 18.49 -29.04 -6.66
C GLY A 30 19.26 -28.21 -5.61
N LEU A 31 18.80 -28.20 -4.35
CA LEU A 31 19.47 -27.43 -3.30
C LEU A 31 20.69 -28.13 -2.69
N LEU A 32 21.76 -27.36 -2.48
CA LEU A 32 22.89 -27.77 -1.64
C LEU A 32 22.48 -27.89 -0.16
N ARG A 33 23.19 -28.73 0.62
CA ARG A 33 22.89 -28.98 2.06
C ARG A 33 22.72 -27.70 2.90
N GLY A 34 23.54 -26.67 2.66
CA GLY A 34 23.42 -25.37 3.35
C GLY A 34 22.13 -24.60 3.01
N GLN A 35 21.65 -24.73 1.78
CA GLN A 35 20.41 -24.11 1.33
C GLN A 35 19.18 -24.85 1.87
N ILE A 36 19.24 -26.18 1.99
CA ILE A 36 18.17 -27.01 2.58
C ILE A 36 17.88 -26.56 4.01
N ARG A 37 18.92 -26.37 4.85
CA ARG A 37 18.74 -25.90 6.23
C ARG A 37 18.04 -24.54 6.29
N SER A 38 18.42 -23.62 5.38
CA SER A 38 17.78 -22.30 5.26
C SER A 38 16.29 -22.43 4.87
N LYS A 39 15.94 -23.31 3.93
CA LYS A 39 14.54 -23.55 3.54
C LYS A 39 13.71 -24.21 4.62
N LYS A 40 14.26 -25.15 5.39
CA LYS A 40 13.60 -25.70 6.60
C LYS A 40 13.21 -24.57 7.55
N ARG A 41 14.15 -23.67 7.85
CA ARG A 41 13.90 -22.51 8.71
C ARG A 41 12.81 -21.60 8.17
N VAL A 42 12.75 -21.37 6.85
CA VAL A 42 11.66 -20.61 6.22
C VAL A 42 10.31 -21.32 6.38
N CYS A 43 10.26 -22.65 6.24
CA CYS A 43 9.02 -23.41 6.43
C CYS A 43 8.53 -23.34 7.87
N TYR A 44 9.42 -23.50 8.86
CA TYR A 44 9.07 -23.31 10.27
C TYR A 44 8.58 -21.89 10.57
N ALA A 45 9.31 -20.86 10.15
CA ALA A 45 8.86 -19.48 10.33
C ALA A 45 7.53 -19.19 9.60
N SER A 46 7.24 -19.89 8.51
CA SER A 46 5.96 -19.79 7.81
C SER A 46 4.83 -20.48 8.57
N LYS A 47 5.10 -21.58 9.29
CA LYS A 47 4.12 -22.20 10.20
C LYS A 47 3.68 -21.21 11.28
N ASP A 48 4.64 -20.54 11.92
CA ASP A 48 4.35 -19.55 12.97
C ASP A 48 3.47 -18.39 12.45
N SER A 49 3.60 -18.06 11.16
CA SER A 49 2.86 -16.99 10.49
C SER A 49 1.75 -17.49 9.55
N ARG A 50 1.25 -18.72 9.73
CA ARG A 50 0.26 -19.34 8.81
C ARG A 50 -1.04 -18.53 8.73
N ALA A 51 -1.62 -18.18 9.88
CA ALA A 51 -2.86 -17.40 9.95
C ALA A 51 -2.75 -16.06 9.19
N LEU A 52 -1.60 -15.39 9.28
CA LEU A 52 -1.33 -14.17 8.52
C LEU A 52 -1.34 -14.46 7.01
N ALA A 53 -0.69 -15.54 6.57
CA ALA A 53 -0.65 -15.91 5.16
C ALA A 53 -2.06 -16.22 4.61
N GLU A 54 -2.90 -16.93 5.38
CA GLU A 54 -4.30 -17.23 5.05
C GLU A 54 -5.13 -15.94 4.94
N ALA A 55 -5.05 -15.06 5.95
CA ALA A 55 -5.74 -13.77 5.94
C ALA A 55 -5.34 -12.90 4.73
N LYS A 56 -4.03 -12.86 4.39
CA LYS A 56 -3.58 -12.10 3.20
C LYS A 56 -4.10 -12.70 1.91
N CYS A 57 -4.20 -14.03 1.82
CA CYS A 57 -4.77 -14.65 0.63
C CYS A 57 -6.28 -14.40 0.51
N ALA A 58 -7.02 -14.43 1.62
CA ALA A 58 -8.45 -14.11 1.64
C ALA A 58 -8.76 -12.67 1.19
N VAL A 59 -7.89 -11.70 1.55
CA VAL A 59 -8.04 -10.28 1.19
C VAL A 59 -7.48 -9.96 -0.21
N GLY A 60 -7.09 -10.97 -1.01
CA GLY A 60 -6.57 -10.77 -2.36
C GLY A 60 -5.11 -10.27 -2.42
N LEU A 61 -4.38 -10.30 -1.29
CA LEU A 61 -2.97 -9.91 -1.19
C LEU A 61 -2.02 -11.12 -1.27
N SER A 62 -2.46 -12.23 -1.84
CA SER A 62 -1.74 -13.50 -1.93
C SER A 62 -0.35 -13.39 -2.61
N ARG A 63 -0.22 -12.47 -3.58
CA ARG A 63 1.02 -12.21 -4.33
C ARG A 63 2.07 -11.41 -3.53
N HIS A 64 1.71 -10.87 -2.37
CA HIS A 64 2.65 -10.14 -1.53
C HIS A 64 3.67 -11.07 -0.89
N HIS A 65 4.92 -10.61 -0.75
CA HIS A 65 6.04 -11.41 -0.24
C HIS A 65 6.30 -11.19 1.25
N ARG A 66 5.95 -9.99 1.74
CA ARG A 66 6.17 -9.53 3.11
C ARG A 66 5.04 -8.59 3.49
N ASP A 67 4.67 -8.66 4.75
CA ASP A 67 3.82 -7.69 5.42
C ASP A 67 4.67 -7.03 6.49
N ARG A 68 4.48 -5.73 6.67
CA ARG A 68 5.06 -5.01 7.79
C ARG A 68 3.90 -4.46 8.59
N PRO A 69 3.81 -4.73 9.90
CA PRO A 69 2.76 -4.15 10.71
C PRO A 69 2.79 -2.63 10.59
N ARG A 70 1.62 -2.00 10.65
CA ARG A 70 1.51 -0.54 10.79
C ARG A 70 2.28 -0.10 12.05
N GLY A 71 2.96 1.04 11.99
CA GLY A 71 3.79 1.54 13.11
C GLY A 71 5.17 0.88 13.29
N LEU A 72 5.52 -0.19 12.58
CA LEU A 72 6.81 -0.90 12.69
C LEU A 72 7.80 -0.61 11.55
N GLY A 73 7.44 0.31 10.64
CA GLY A 73 8.44 1.06 9.88
C GLY A 73 8.97 2.16 10.79
N THR A 74 10.22 2.60 10.63
CA THR A 74 10.81 3.81 11.24
C THR A 74 10.08 5.09 10.77
N SER A 75 8.78 5.13 11.01
CA SER A 75 7.77 6.04 10.49
C SER A 75 6.88 6.31 11.67
N LEU A 76 6.88 7.58 12.08
CA LEU A 76 5.87 8.29 12.84
C LEU A 76 4.76 7.50 13.56
N PRO A 77 4.37 7.92 14.78
CA PRO A 77 3.16 7.45 15.42
C PRO A 77 1.95 7.49 14.48
N ILE A 78 0.99 6.60 14.69
CA ILE A 78 -0.27 6.48 13.95
C ILE A 78 -0.95 7.85 13.75
N ALA A 79 -0.86 8.74 14.76
CA ALA A 79 -1.35 10.11 14.74
C ALA A 79 -0.93 10.91 13.50
N ALA A 80 0.26 10.66 12.94
CA ALA A 80 0.67 11.35 11.73
C ALA A 80 0.01 10.82 10.46
N GLU A 81 -0.32 9.53 10.43
CA GLU A 81 -1.09 8.96 9.33
C GLU A 81 -2.51 9.56 9.35
N GLU A 82 -3.10 9.72 10.54
CA GLU A 82 -4.41 10.34 10.76
C GLU A 82 -4.41 11.82 10.35
N TRP A 83 -3.46 12.61 10.83
CA TRP A 83 -3.33 14.03 10.47
C TRP A 83 -3.27 14.27 8.95
N VAL A 84 -2.56 13.42 8.20
CA VAL A 84 -2.53 13.53 6.73
C VAL A 84 -3.87 13.16 6.09
N ASN A 85 -4.60 12.20 6.66
CA ASN A 85 -5.91 11.81 6.16
C ASN A 85 -6.94 12.92 6.40
N ASP A 86 -6.88 13.60 7.54
CA ASP A 86 -7.79 14.71 7.88
C ASP A 86 -7.57 15.91 6.94
N LEU A 87 -6.32 16.32 6.72
CA LEU A 87 -6.03 17.37 5.73
C LEU A 87 -6.50 17.00 4.32
N ARG A 88 -6.55 15.71 4.00
CA ARG A 88 -7.05 15.23 2.71
C ARG A 88 -8.57 15.28 2.62
N SER A 89 -9.31 14.98 3.70
CA SER A 89 -10.77 15.18 3.70
C SER A 89 -11.14 16.65 3.47
N ASP A 90 -10.30 17.56 3.97
CA ASP A 90 -10.49 19.01 3.82
C ASP A 90 -9.97 19.56 2.48
N GLY A 91 -9.40 18.70 1.63
CA GLY A 91 -8.86 19.08 0.32
C GLY A 91 -7.55 19.88 0.40
N VAL A 92 -6.91 19.94 1.56
CA VAL A 92 -5.68 20.69 1.81
C VAL A 92 -4.47 19.88 1.30
N PRO A 93 -3.63 20.45 0.42
CA PRO A 93 -2.44 19.74 -0.07
C PRO A 93 -1.36 19.66 1.00
N VAL A 94 -0.86 18.44 1.27
CA VAL A 94 0.28 18.23 2.17
C VAL A 94 1.60 18.34 1.40
N THR A 95 2.38 19.38 1.69
CA THR A 95 3.72 19.55 1.12
C THR A 95 4.77 18.72 1.86
N TYR A 96 5.92 18.53 1.22
CA TYR A 96 7.09 17.85 1.82
C TYR A 96 7.62 18.54 3.10
N VAL A 97 7.48 19.86 3.18
CA VAL A 97 7.91 20.65 4.34
C VAL A 97 6.92 20.46 5.48
N MET A 98 5.62 20.58 5.21
CA MET A 98 4.56 20.33 6.20
C MET A 98 4.69 18.93 6.80
N LEU A 99 4.84 17.92 5.94
CA LEU A 99 5.03 16.55 6.40
C LEU A 99 6.29 16.39 7.25
N LYS A 100 7.40 17.08 6.92
CA LYS A 100 8.63 17.03 7.73
C LYS A 100 8.43 17.64 9.11
N LEU A 101 7.81 18.82 9.18
CA LEU A 101 7.63 19.55 10.43
C LEU A 101 6.70 18.78 11.37
N GLN A 102 5.53 18.37 10.88
CA GLN A 102 4.60 17.54 11.65
C GLN A 102 5.26 16.24 12.13
N ALA A 103 6.07 15.63 11.27
CA ALA A 103 6.79 14.42 11.62
C ALA A 103 7.80 14.62 12.76
N LEU A 104 8.51 15.73 12.77
CA LEU A 104 9.47 16.02 13.82
C LEU A 104 8.77 16.40 15.13
N GLU A 105 7.66 17.13 15.05
CA GLU A 105 6.83 17.50 16.19
C GLU A 105 6.24 16.26 16.87
N LEU A 106 5.55 15.41 16.12
CA LEU A 106 4.99 14.15 16.64
C LEU A 106 6.07 13.19 17.15
N TYR A 107 7.29 13.26 16.61
CA TYR A 107 8.40 12.48 17.15
C TYR A 107 8.92 13.05 18.47
N ALA A 108 8.96 14.37 18.62
CA ALA A 108 9.37 15.03 19.85
C ALA A 108 8.42 14.72 21.03
N GLU A 109 7.14 14.44 20.75
CA GLU A 109 6.14 13.99 21.73
C GLU A 109 6.33 12.53 22.18
N THR A 110 7.18 11.75 21.50
CA THR A 110 7.45 10.36 21.88
C THR A 110 8.60 10.24 22.88
N ALA A 111 8.61 9.18 23.68
CA ALA A 111 9.74 8.83 24.56
C ALA A 111 10.98 8.28 23.80
N LEU A 112 11.09 8.53 22.49
CA LEU A 112 12.20 8.04 21.67
C LEU A 112 13.42 8.99 21.75
N PRO A 113 14.65 8.50 21.49
CA PRO A 113 15.85 9.33 21.60
C PRO A 113 15.81 10.57 20.70
N THR A 114 16.08 11.74 21.29
CA THR A 114 16.17 13.02 20.58
C THR A 114 17.17 12.93 19.43
N GLY A 115 16.75 13.34 18.23
CA GLY A 115 17.62 13.36 17.04
C GLY A 115 17.76 12.04 16.29
N ALA A 116 17.26 10.91 16.80
CA ALA A 116 17.32 9.64 16.07
C ALA A 116 16.39 9.60 14.84
N PHE A 117 15.38 10.47 14.79
CA PHE A 117 14.51 10.65 13.63
C PHE A 117 14.65 12.04 13.04
N THR A 118 15.01 12.10 11.76
CA THR A 118 15.27 13.36 11.03
C THR A 118 14.24 13.66 9.95
N ALA A 119 13.20 12.82 9.83
CA ALA A 119 12.28 12.83 8.71
C ALA A 119 13.03 12.94 7.36
N SER A 120 14.00 12.05 7.13
CA SER A 120 14.89 12.09 5.96
C SER A 120 14.13 12.10 4.63
N TRP A 121 14.79 12.48 3.53
CA TRP A 121 14.18 12.46 2.19
C TRP A 121 13.68 11.06 1.82
N SER A 122 14.50 10.03 2.06
CA SER A 122 14.13 8.63 1.83
C SER A 122 12.90 8.26 2.65
N TRP A 123 12.84 8.65 3.92
CA TRP A 123 11.69 8.42 4.77
C TRP A 123 10.42 9.06 4.18
N ARG A 124 10.46 10.36 3.85
CA ARG A 124 9.31 11.08 3.26
C ARG A 124 8.85 10.47 1.95
N LYS A 125 9.77 10.13 1.05
CA LYS A 125 9.45 9.47 -0.22
C LYS A 125 8.72 8.14 0.00
N HIS A 126 9.19 7.32 0.94
CA HIS A 126 8.57 6.04 1.25
C HIS A 126 7.23 6.20 1.97
N PHE A 127 7.13 7.17 2.88
CA PHE A 127 5.89 7.53 3.56
C PHE A 127 4.82 7.92 2.55
N LEU A 128 5.11 8.92 1.70
CA LEU A 128 4.17 9.37 0.67
C LEU A 128 3.72 8.23 -0.25
N ARG A 129 4.67 7.39 -0.71
CA ARG A 129 4.35 6.22 -1.54
C ARG A 129 3.45 5.22 -0.81
N ARG A 130 3.71 4.94 0.47
CA ARG A 130 2.92 3.99 1.28
C ARG A 130 1.48 4.48 1.46
N HIS A 131 1.31 5.76 1.74
CA HIS A 131 0.01 6.38 1.97
C HIS A 131 -0.67 6.86 0.67
N ARG A 132 -0.13 6.50 -0.51
CA ARG A 132 -0.64 6.91 -1.83
C ARG A 132 -0.82 8.43 -1.94
N LEU A 133 0.07 9.16 -1.29
CA LEU A 133 0.13 10.62 -1.34
C LEU A 133 0.95 11.00 -2.58
N SER A 134 0.27 11.46 -3.61
CA SER A 134 0.93 12.12 -4.72
C SER A 134 1.07 13.60 -4.39
N ILE A 135 2.30 14.11 -4.35
CA ILE A 135 2.57 15.57 -4.27
C ILE A 135 2.03 16.29 -5.50
N ARG A 136 1.75 15.56 -6.59
CA ARG A 136 1.13 16.12 -7.78
C ARG A 136 -0.17 16.80 -7.38
N ARG A 137 -0.23 18.13 -7.57
CA ARG A 137 -1.48 18.84 -7.83
C ARG A 137 -2.24 17.96 -8.81
N ARG A 138 -3.36 17.38 -8.38
CA ARG A 138 -4.37 17.07 -9.38
C ARG A 138 -4.73 18.44 -9.92
N THR A 139 -4.38 18.75 -11.16
CA THR A 139 -5.02 19.82 -11.92
C THR A 139 -6.46 19.37 -12.17
N ARG A 140 -7.22 19.35 -11.09
CA ARG A 140 -8.65 19.48 -11.04
C ARG A 140 -8.78 20.73 -10.16
N GLU A 141 -8.77 21.92 -10.73
CA GLU A 141 -10.03 22.45 -11.25
C GLU A 141 -11.06 21.34 -11.47
N GLY A 142 -11.58 20.80 -10.36
CA GLY A 142 -12.98 20.47 -10.38
C GLY A 142 -13.62 21.79 -10.68
N LYS A 143 -13.99 22.02 -11.93
CA LYS A 143 -15.02 23.01 -12.22
C LYS A 143 -16.12 22.64 -11.25
N LYS A 144 -16.32 23.43 -10.18
CA LYS A 144 -17.58 23.41 -9.46
C LYS A 144 -18.62 23.43 -10.57
N THR A 145 -19.48 22.42 -10.62
CA THR A 145 -20.64 22.49 -11.50
C THR A 145 -21.35 23.78 -11.09
N PRO A 146 -21.36 24.82 -11.96
CA PRO A 146 -22.07 26.05 -11.63
C PRO A 146 -23.54 25.71 -11.44
N GLU A 147 -24.30 26.50 -10.67
CA GLU A 147 -25.75 26.27 -10.53
C GLU A 147 -26.44 26.07 -11.89
N ASP A 148 -25.95 26.74 -12.95
CA ASP A 148 -26.48 26.70 -14.32
C ASP A 148 -26.00 25.49 -15.15
N ALA A 149 -25.46 24.45 -14.52
CA ALA A 149 -24.92 23.30 -15.22
C ALA A 149 -25.99 22.53 -16.02
N SER A 150 -27.23 22.49 -15.52
CA SER A 150 -28.37 21.87 -16.20
C SER A 150 -28.77 22.64 -17.46
N GLU A 151 -28.87 23.96 -17.36
CA GLU A 151 -29.22 24.83 -18.49
C GLU A 151 -28.21 24.72 -19.63
N ARG A 152 -26.91 24.73 -19.29
CA ARG A 152 -25.85 24.55 -20.29
C ARG A 152 -25.84 23.15 -20.92
N LEU A 153 -26.31 22.13 -20.19
CA LEU A 153 -26.45 20.78 -20.72
C LEU A 153 -27.58 20.70 -21.74
N GLU A 154 -28.72 21.33 -21.45
CA GLU A 154 -29.88 21.40 -22.34
C GLU A 154 -29.57 22.16 -23.63
N ASP A 155 -28.90 23.31 -23.52
CA ASP A 155 -28.45 24.09 -24.68
C ASP A 155 -27.51 23.28 -25.57
N PHE A 156 -26.56 22.56 -24.96
CA PHE A 156 -25.64 21.72 -25.67
C PHE A 156 -26.35 20.54 -26.36
N SER A 157 -27.25 19.86 -25.64
CA SER A 157 -28.07 18.76 -26.16
C SER A 157 -28.87 19.20 -27.37
N THR A 158 -29.55 20.35 -27.27
CA THR A 158 -30.35 20.94 -28.35
C THR A 158 -29.49 21.26 -29.57
N LYS A 159 -28.30 21.82 -29.34
CA LYS A 159 -27.35 22.16 -30.41
C LYS A 159 -26.80 20.92 -31.11
N VAL A 160 -26.49 19.86 -30.37
CA VAL A 160 -26.06 18.57 -30.93
C VAL A 160 -27.18 17.96 -31.77
N LEU A 161 -28.41 17.90 -31.26
CA LEU A 161 -29.56 17.34 -31.99
C LEU A 161 -29.86 18.11 -33.28
N SER A 162 -29.77 19.44 -33.25
CA SER A 162 -29.91 20.27 -34.45
C SER A 162 -28.82 19.95 -35.47
N LYS A 163 -27.58 19.79 -35.02
CA LYS A 163 -26.46 19.47 -35.90
C LYS A 163 -26.53 18.05 -36.46
N MET A 164 -27.03 17.07 -35.69
CA MET A 164 -27.26 15.70 -36.16
C MET A 164 -28.31 15.68 -37.28
N LYS A 165 -29.41 16.43 -37.12
CA LYS A 165 -30.42 16.60 -38.17
C LYS A 165 -29.84 17.24 -39.44
N GLU A 166 -29.01 18.27 -39.29
CA GLU A 166 -28.34 18.94 -40.42
C GLU A 166 -27.40 17.98 -41.17
N LEU A 167 -26.67 17.14 -40.42
CA LEU A 167 -25.71 16.17 -40.97
C LEU A 167 -26.37 14.86 -41.44
N LYS A 168 -27.69 14.70 -41.26
CA LYS A 168 -28.47 13.48 -41.59
C LYS A 168 -27.90 12.21 -40.93
N ILE A 169 -27.43 12.34 -39.69
CA ILE A 169 -26.97 11.23 -38.83
C ILE A 169 -28.04 10.95 -37.79
#